data_AF-A0A8C2FW10-F1
#
_entry.id   AF-A0A8C2FW10-F1
#
_cell.length_a   1.000
_cell.length_b   1.000
_cell.length_c   1.000
_cell.angle_alpha   90.00
_cell.angle_beta   90.00
_cell.angle_gamma   90.00
#
_symmetry.space_group_name_H-M   'P 1'
#
loop_
_entity.id
_entity.type
_entity.pdbx_description
1 polymer ?
#
loop_
_entity_poly.entity_id
_entity_poly.type
_entity_poly.pdbx_seq_one_letter_code
_entity_poly.pdbx_strand_id
1 'polypeptide(L)'
;MAGPVSFRVLFGSEDDARKLTIKSGIPSSVDELAFEIKTFFGVTEQFRLQYKDVDFGNEFMNLLSISDIQDRSTLKVVYLPCEATTSAISSAPSTKDNCSTIPVTPSNVSCSSSSQEPSDSASVDSCSSNDTVILSSPDSRSCTWPKDFVVPRFSYCAEMQLQKGNDEFTTSGTLLSLTPKLRSDILEGIAEEIIKYTAYPKDNQFEKVAEALIQTHPCLREKGTRTGCCGWKHYIKIKMMNFRTKLGRAGHPEVTVNSLKNKQKGQGKPAANIKKPRRAEVNFCPNHPRGETNDSLEVERVALLTEVKKKNNETVIKEKMQRTFSYRRQEILQEPMITEVRNRWPALFEIGEVSS
;
A
#
# COMPACT_ATOMS: atom_id res chain seq x y z
N MET A 1 29.44 -37.69 21.98
CA MET A 1 28.58 -36.65 22.59
C MET A 1 28.48 -35.53 21.57
N ALA A 2 27.26 -35.11 21.21
CA ALA A 2 27.09 -33.98 20.30
C ALA A 2 27.65 -32.70 20.94
N GLY A 3 28.39 -31.90 20.17
CA GLY A 3 28.97 -30.64 20.65
C GLY A 3 27.90 -29.56 20.90
N PRO A 4 28.22 -28.50 21.67
CA PRO A 4 27.26 -27.42 21.92
C PRO A 4 26.88 -26.71 20.62
N VAL A 5 25.58 -26.42 20.46
CA VAL A 5 25.04 -25.78 19.26
C VAL A 5 24.42 -24.44 19.61
N SER A 6 24.61 -23.44 18.74
CA SER A 6 24.04 -22.11 18.90
C SER A 6 23.02 -21.79 17.82
N PHE A 7 21.88 -21.20 18.18
CA PHE A 7 20.88 -20.71 17.23
C PHE A 7 20.66 -19.21 17.39
N ARG A 8 20.33 -18.53 16.29
CA ARG A 8 19.82 -17.15 16.32
C ARG A 8 18.29 -17.20 16.28
N VAL A 9 17.62 -16.82 17.35
CA VAL A 9 16.16 -16.88 17.50
C VAL A 9 15.56 -15.49 17.35
N LEU A 10 14.59 -15.33 16.45
CA LEU A 10 13.87 -14.08 16.18
C LEU A 10 12.49 -14.11 16.82
N PHE A 11 12.13 -13.05 17.53
CA PHE A 11 10.80 -12.86 18.12
C PHE A 11 10.06 -11.74 17.37
N GLY A 12 9.20 -12.11 16.42
CA GLY A 12 8.44 -11.13 15.63
C GLY A 12 9.22 -10.51 14.46
N SER A 13 9.65 -9.25 14.58
CA SER A 13 10.45 -8.55 13.55
C SER A 13 11.92 -8.96 13.60
N GLU A 14 12.71 -8.57 12.59
CA GLU A 14 14.16 -8.90 12.55
C GLU A 14 14.99 -8.15 13.62
N ASP A 15 14.36 -7.20 14.33
CA ASP A 15 15.02 -6.33 15.32
C ASP A 15 15.20 -7.00 16.69
N ASP A 16 14.35 -7.98 17.04
CA ASP A 16 14.48 -8.77 18.28
C ASP A 16 15.10 -10.15 17.98
N ALA A 17 16.43 -10.18 17.91
CA ALA A 17 17.22 -11.38 17.68
C ALA A 17 18.03 -11.76 18.92
N ARG A 18 17.87 -12.99 19.41
CA ARG A 18 18.55 -13.48 20.62
C ARG A 18 19.30 -14.78 20.33
N LYS A 19 20.41 -15.00 21.03
CA LYS A 19 21.22 -16.22 20.88
C LYS A 19 20.72 -17.28 21.86
N LEU A 20 20.40 -18.47 21.36
CA LEU A 20 20.19 -19.68 22.15
C LEU A 20 21.43 -20.56 22.05
N THR A 21 21.87 -21.17 23.15
CA THR A 21 22.98 -22.15 23.15
C THR A 21 22.56 -23.40 23.89
N ILE A 22 22.51 -24.53 23.18
CA ILE A 22 22.11 -25.84 23.73
C ILE A 22 23.38 -26.66 23.93
N LYS A 23 23.67 -27.02 25.18
CA LYS A 23 24.89 -27.76 25.54
C LYS A 23 24.88 -29.22 25.09
N SER A 24 23.68 -29.80 24.95
CA SER A 24 23.46 -31.21 24.61
C SER A 24 23.53 -31.51 23.11
N GLY A 25 23.70 -30.49 22.25
CA GLY A 25 23.66 -30.60 20.80
C GLY A 25 22.30 -30.26 20.21
N ILE A 26 22.11 -30.54 18.92
CA ILE A 26 20.82 -30.34 18.25
C ILE A 26 19.79 -31.32 18.87
N PRO A 27 18.62 -30.84 19.33
CA PRO A 27 17.56 -31.71 19.87
C PRO A 27 17.13 -32.81 18.91
N SER A 28 16.44 -33.83 19.43
CA SER A 28 15.98 -34.99 18.65
C SER A 28 14.58 -34.82 18.05
N SER A 29 13.77 -33.92 18.63
CA SER A 29 12.45 -33.50 18.10
C SER A 29 12.29 -31.98 18.04
N VAL A 30 11.44 -31.49 17.12
CA VAL A 30 11.11 -30.06 17.02
C VAL A 30 10.44 -29.56 18.32
N ASP A 31 9.68 -30.43 18.98
CA ASP A 31 9.03 -30.14 20.27
C ASP A 31 10.04 -29.95 21.40
N GLU A 32 11.12 -30.75 21.42
CA GLU A 32 12.23 -30.59 22.37
C GLU A 32 12.96 -29.25 22.16
N LEU A 33 13.19 -28.86 20.89
CA LEU A 33 13.75 -27.54 20.56
C LEU A 33 12.81 -26.39 20.98
N ALA A 34 11.51 -26.54 20.76
CA ALA A 34 10.52 -25.56 21.18
C ALA A 34 10.47 -25.44 22.71
N PHE A 35 10.58 -26.56 23.43
CA PHE A 35 10.66 -26.59 24.90
C PHE A 35 11.92 -25.88 25.42
N GLU A 36 13.07 -26.10 24.78
CA GLU A 36 14.32 -25.42 25.15
C GLU A 36 14.20 -23.90 24.95
N ILE A 37 13.59 -23.46 23.85
CA ILE A 37 13.31 -22.04 23.58
C ILE A 37 12.37 -21.45 24.64
N LYS A 38 11.30 -22.17 25.03
CA LYS A 38 10.38 -21.74 26.09
C LYS A 38 11.10 -21.59 27.42
N THR A 39 11.92 -22.57 27.78
CA THR A 39 12.65 -22.59 29.05
C THR A 39 13.71 -21.50 29.11
N PHE A 40 14.50 -21.33 28.04
CA PHE A 40 15.60 -20.39 28.01
C PHE A 40 15.13 -18.92 27.95
N PHE A 41 14.05 -18.64 27.22
CA PHE A 41 13.53 -17.27 27.04
C PHE A 41 12.30 -16.93 27.88
N GLY A 42 11.79 -17.86 28.69
CA GLY A 42 10.62 -17.65 29.55
C GLY A 42 9.31 -17.45 28.76
N VAL A 43 9.18 -18.10 27.60
CA VAL A 43 8.01 -17.94 26.72
C VAL A 43 6.90 -18.88 27.16
N THR A 44 5.75 -18.32 27.54
CA THR A 44 4.57 -19.08 27.99
C THR A 44 3.58 -19.38 26.86
N GLU A 45 3.64 -18.60 25.78
CA GLU A 45 2.71 -18.70 24.65
C GLU A 45 3.05 -19.90 23.74
N GLN A 46 2.03 -20.41 23.05
CA GLN A 46 2.23 -21.45 22.04
C GLN A 46 2.70 -20.81 20.74
N PHE A 47 3.73 -21.40 20.14
CA PHE A 47 4.31 -20.90 18.91
C PHE A 47 4.72 -22.06 18.02
N ARG A 48 4.86 -21.76 16.73
CA ARG A 48 5.58 -22.62 15.79
C ARG A 48 6.93 -22.01 15.45
N LEU A 49 7.87 -22.84 15.03
CA LEU A 49 9.19 -22.42 14.58
C LEU A 49 9.25 -22.37 13.06
N GLN A 50 9.93 -21.35 12.55
CA GLN A 50 10.35 -21.27 11.17
C GLN A 50 11.88 -21.21 11.11
N TYR A 51 12.51 -21.77 10.10
CA TYR A 51 13.94 -21.63 9.84
C TYR A 51 14.17 -20.85 8.56
N LYS A 52 15.35 -20.24 8.45
CA LYS A 52 15.78 -19.53 7.25
C LYS A 52 16.40 -20.51 6.27
N ASP A 53 15.74 -20.73 5.13
CA ASP A 53 16.14 -21.69 4.12
C ASP A 53 17.02 -21.04 3.05
N VAL A 54 18.22 -21.58 2.83
CA VAL A 54 19.21 -21.03 1.88
C VAL A 54 18.82 -21.34 0.43
N ASP A 55 18.20 -22.49 0.18
CA ASP A 55 17.82 -22.94 -1.17
C ASP A 55 16.63 -22.13 -1.72
N PHE A 56 15.80 -21.59 -0.83
CA PHE A 56 14.67 -20.71 -1.17
C PHE A 56 15.00 -19.22 -1.00
N GLY A 57 16.25 -18.84 -1.23
CA GLY A 57 16.63 -17.42 -1.26
C GLY A 57 16.51 -16.73 0.09
N ASN A 58 16.84 -17.44 1.19
CA ASN A 58 16.84 -16.92 2.55
C ASN A 58 15.44 -16.57 3.11
N GLU A 59 14.38 -17.19 2.58
CA GLU A 59 13.02 -17.07 3.09
C GLU A 59 12.76 -17.95 4.34
N PHE A 60 11.73 -17.61 5.12
CA PHE A 60 11.35 -18.35 6.32
C PHE A 60 10.36 -19.47 6.00
N MET A 61 10.77 -20.72 6.25
CA MET A 61 9.97 -21.93 6.05
C MET A 61 9.59 -22.55 7.39
N ASN A 62 8.46 -23.26 7.47
CA ASN A 62 8.05 -23.93 8.70
C ASN A 62 9.02 -25.08 9.02
N LEU A 63 9.49 -25.12 10.26
CA LEU A 63 10.37 -26.19 10.73
C LEU A 63 9.54 -27.41 11.08
N LEU A 64 9.61 -28.45 10.24
CA LEU A 64 8.92 -29.73 10.43
C LEU A 64 9.87 -30.84 10.85
N SER A 65 11.14 -30.77 10.41
CA SER A 65 12.20 -31.69 10.80
C SER A 65 13.41 -30.93 11.33
N ILE A 66 14.10 -31.49 12.31
CA ILE A 66 15.37 -30.93 12.79
C ILE A 66 16.49 -31.11 11.77
N SER A 67 16.35 -32.05 10.84
CA SER A 67 17.32 -32.22 9.75
C SER A 67 17.47 -30.95 8.89
N ASP A 68 16.48 -30.06 8.92
CA ASP A 68 16.47 -28.82 8.16
C ASP A 68 17.28 -27.69 8.84
N ILE A 69 17.78 -27.91 10.06
CA ILE A 69 18.55 -26.93 10.84
C ILE A 69 19.94 -27.45 11.20
N GLN A 70 20.88 -26.53 11.29
CA GLN A 70 22.29 -26.78 11.59
C GLN A 70 22.79 -25.79 12.65
N ASP A 71 24.03 -25.94 13.10
CA ASP A 71 24.64 -24.96 13.98
C ASP A 71 24.63 -23.57 13.32
N ARG A 72 24.26 -22.56 14.10
CA ARG A 72 24.08 -21.16 13.70
C ARG A 72 22.90 -20.89 12.75
N SER A 73 21.98 -21.85 12.57
CA SER A 73 20.72 -21.58 11.86
C SER A 73 19.91 -20.46 12.54
N THR A 74 19.20 -19.70 11.71
CA THR A 74 18.29 -18.64 12.17
C THR A 74 16.88 -19.21 12.28
N LEU A 75 16.32 -19.15 13.48
CA LEU A 75 14.97 -19.58 13.82
C LEU A 75 14.09 -18.36 14.03
N LYS A 76 12.81 -18.45 13.68
CA LYS A 76 11.81 -17.42 13.92
C LYS A 76 10.64 -18.02 14.67
N VAL A 77 10.30 -17.40 15.79
CA VAL A 77 9.17 -17.75 16.64
C VAL A 77 7.94 -17.06 16.09
N VAL A 78 6.95 -17.84 15.68
CA VAL A 78 5.65 -17.35 15.22
C VAL A 78 4.60 -17.79 16.23
N TYR A 79 4.14 -16.85 17.04
CA TYR A 79 3.09 -17.08 18.04
C TYR A 79 1.80 -17.54 17.36
N LEU A 80 1.28 -18.65 17.85
CA LEU A 80 -0.01 -19.19 17.44
C LEU A 80 -1.07 -18.58 18.37
N PRO A 81 -2.23 -18.16 17.82
CA PRO A 81 -3.34 -17.78 18.67
C PRO A 81 -3.74 -18.99 19.51
N CYS A 82 -3.75 -18.83 20.84
CA CYS A 82 -4.16 -19.87 21.77
C CYS A 82 -5.62 -20.27 21.47
N GLU A 83 -5.82 -21.46 20.91
CA GLU A 83 -7.13 -22.09 20.80
C GLU A 83 -7.43 -22.78 22.13
N ALA A 84 -8.46 -22.31 22.83
CA ALA A 84 -8.93 -23.01 24.02
C ALA A 84 -9.51 -24.38 23.61
N THR A 85 -8.76 -25.44 23.88
CA THR A 85 -9.13 -26.84 23.65
C THR A 85 -10.44 -27.16 24.37
N THR A 86 -11.50 -27.40 23.60
CA THR A 86 -12.66 -28.17 24.04
C THR A 86 -12.53 -29.56 23.42
N SER A 87 -12.15 -30.53 24.23
CA SER A 87 -12.11 -31.94 23.84
C SER A 87 -13.53 -32.47 23.74
N ALA A 88 -13.98 -32.87 22.55
CA ALA A 88 -15.08 -33.83 22.39
C ALA A 88 -14.89 -34.63 21.09
N ILE A 89 -14.86 -35.94 21.26
CA ILE A 89 -14.77 -37.01 20.28
C ILE A 89 -16.05 -37.05 19.43
N SER A 90 -15.94 -37.19 18.10
CA SER A 90 -16.45 -38.36 17.35
C SER A 90 -16.52 -38.13 15.83
N SER A 91 -15.87 -39.07 15.12
CA SER A 91 -16.16 -39.66 13.80
C SER A 91 -16.54 -38.81 12.56
N ALA A 92 -15.71 -38.99 11.51
CA ALA A 92 -16.09 -38.82 10.10
C ALA A 92 -17.16 -39.86 9.69
N PRO A 93 -17.87 -39.66 8.56
CA PRO A 93 -17.29 -40.12 7.30
C PRO A 93 -17.53 -39.21 6.09
N SER A 94 -16.64 -39.36 5.12
CA SER A 94 -16.72 -38.92 3.73
C SER A 94 -17.97 -39.45 3.01
N THR A 95 -18.60 -38.66 2.15
CA THR A 95 -18.86 -39.03 0.74
C THR A 95 -19.17 -37.80 -0.10
N LYS A 96 -18.67 -37.83 -1.34
CA LYS A 96 -19.04 -36.98 -2.47
C LYS A 96 -20.52 -37.17 -2.80
N ASP A 97 -21.22 -36.14 -3.28
CA ASP A 97 -21.84 -36.15 -4.60
C ASP A 97 -22.69 -34.91 -4.88
N ASN A 98 -22.61 -34.50 -6.15
CA ASN A 98 -23.38 -33.45 -6.79
C ASN A 98 -24.86 -33.86 -6.96
N CYS A 99 -25.73 -32.85 -7.01
CA CYS A 99 -26.65 -32.56 -8.12
C CYS A 99 -28.05 -32.12 -7.65
N SER A 100 -28.48 -31.03 -8.28
CA SER A 100 -29.83 -30.47 -8.31
C SER A 100 -30.93 -31.49 -8.62
N THR A 101 -32.16 -31.24 -8.17
CA THR A 101 -33.35 -30.99 -9.02
C THR A 101 -34.61 -30.85 -8.15
N ILE A 102 -35.35 -29.76 -8.38
CA ILE A 102 -36.72 -29.52 -7.90
C ILE A 102 -37.69 -30.07 -8.96
N PRO A 103 -38.78 -30.76 -8.60
CA PRO A 103 -39.78 -31.21 -9.56
C PRO A 103 -40.74 -30.07 -9.95
N VAL A 104 -41.03 -29.99 -11.24
CA VAL A 104 -41.93 -29.05 -11.92
C VAL A 104 -43.31 -29.71 -12.11
N THR A 105 -44.38 -28.94 -11.89
CA THR A 105 -45.76 -29.20 -12.31
C THR A 105 -46.00 -28.78 -13.77
N PRO A 106 -46.98 -29.38 -14.48
CA PRO A 106 -46.90 -29.57 -15.92
C PRO A 106 -47.41 -28.40 -16.78
N SER A 107 -46.67 -28.18 -17.87
CA SER A 107 -47.11 -28.08 -19.28
C SER A 107 -48.36 -27.27 -19.63
N ASN A 108 -48.23 -26.22 -20.45
CA ASN A 108 -48.39 -26.34 -21.92
C ASN A 108 -48.26 -25.00 -22.69
N VAL A 109 -47.55 -25.11 -23.83
CA VAL A 109 -47.64 -24.38 -25.12
C VAL A 109 -47.23 -22.89 -25.25
N SER A 110 -46.03 -22.68 -25.82
CA SER A 110 -45.71 -22.12 -27.17
C SER A 110 -46.77 -21.26 -27.89
N CYS A 111 -46.48 -20.25 -28.73
CA CYS A 111 -45.26 -19.73 -29.36
C CYS A 111 -45.64 -18.46 -30.18
N SER A 112 -44.66 -17.54 -30.38
CA SER A 112 -44.20 -16.93 -31.65
C SER A 112 -45.23 -16.47 -32.71
N SER A 113 -45.10 -15.40 -33.47
CA SER A 113 -44.04 -14.42 -33.78
C SER A 113 -44.61 -13.47 -34.86
N SER A 114 -43.78 -12.53 -35.32
CA SER A 114 -43.72 -11.93 -36.68
C SER A 114 -44.14 -10.47 -36.74
N SER A 115 -43.19 -9.51 -36.74
CA SER A 115 -42.31 -9.02 -37.84
C SER A 115 -43.04 -7.96 -38.69
N GLN A 116 -42.48 -6.81 -39.12
CA GLN A 116 -41.17 -6.53 -39.69
C GLN A 116 -41.01 -4.99 -39.91
N GLU A 117 -39.75 -4.53 -39.93
CA GLU A 117 -39.10 -3.25 -40.33
C GLU A 117 -39.55 -2.62 -41.69
N PRO A 118 -38.88 -1.60 -42.29
CA PRO A 118 -38.35 -0.28 -41.85
C PRO A 118 -38.74 0.87 -42.83
N SER A 119 -38.33 2.13 -42.58
CA SER A 119 -38.16 3.13 -43.67
C SER A 119 -37.31 4.35 -43.28
N ASP A 120 -36.43 4.72 -44.21
CA ASP A 120 -35.41 5.78 -44.20
C ASP A 120 -35.95 7.23 -44.26
N SER A 121 -35.13 8.19 -43.80
CA SER A 121 -34.84 9.44 -44.54
C SER A 121 -33.64 10.19 -43.95
N ALA A 122 -32.71 10.57 -44.84
CA ALA A 122 -31.50 11.34 -44.55
C ALA A 122 -31.70 12.83 -44.89
N SER A 123 -31.00 13.72 -44.18
CA SER A 123 -30.36 14.93 -44.74
C SER A 123 -29.39 15.58 -43.73
N VAL A 124 -28.36 16.16 -44.30
CA VAL A 124 -27.08 16.62 -43.74
C VAL A 124 -27.14 18.08 -43.26
N ASP A 125 -26.39 18.45 -42.22
CA ASP A 125 -25.25 19.39 -42.32
C ASP A 125 -24.57 19.68 -40.96
N SER A 126 -23.38 20.27 -41.07
CA SER A 126 -22.22 20.24 -40.16
C SER A 126 -22.28 20.96 -38.79
N CYS A 127 -21.24 20.62 -38.02
CA CYS A 127 -20.47 21.37 -37.00
C CYS A 127 -21.09 21.67 -35.62
N SER A 128 -20.63 20.94 -34.59
CA SER A 128 -19.92 21.49 -33.42
C SER A 128 -19.94 20.51 -32.23
N SER A 129 -18.86 20.57 -31.45
CA SER A 129 -18.67 20.02 -30.10
C SER A 129 -18.39 18.52 -29.99
N ASN A 130 -17.12 18.19 -29.73
CA ASN A 130 -16.73 16.92 -29.15
C ASN A 130 -17.31 16.84 -27.73
N ASP A 131 -18.56 16.41 -27.60
CA ASP A 131 -19.08 15.93 -26.33
C ASP A 131 -18.31 14.67 -25.95
N THR A 132 -17.45 14.81 -24.94
CA THR A 132 -16.95 13.65 -24.22
C THR A 132 -18.17 12.92 -23.66
N VAL A 133 -18.53 11.81 -24.29
CA VAL A 133 -19.44 10.82 -23.73
C VAL A 133 -18.86 10.44 -22.37
N ILE A 134 -19.42 11.00 -21.30
CA ILE A 134 -19.17 10.55 -19.94
C ILE A 134 -19.75 9.15 -19.91
N LEU A 135 -18.91 8.15 -20.20
CA LEU A 135 -19.19 6.76 -19.91
C LEU A 135 -19.65 6.73 -18.46
N SER A 136 -20.94 6.48 -18.25
CA SER A 136 -21.51 6.26 -16.94
C SER A 136 -20.65 5.18 -16.30
N SER A 137 -19.88 5.56 -15.27
CA SER A 137 -19.14 4.59 -14.47
C SER A 137 -20.12 3.49 -14.08
N PRO A 138 -19.75 2.21 -14.15
CA PRO A 138 -20.58 1.17 -13.55
C PRO A 138 -20.61 1.48 -12.05
N ASP A 139 -21.71 2.08 -11.60
CA ASP A 139 -21.99 2.36 -10.20
C ASP A 139 -21.99 1.03 -9.46
N SER A 140 -20.82 0.61 -9.01
CA SER A 140 -20.65 -0.57 -8.18
C SER A 140 -21.18 -0.32 -6.76
N ARG A 141 -21.64 0.92 -6.47
CA ARG A 141 -22.19 1.33 -5.19
C ARG A 141 -23.46 2.15 -5.38
N SER A 142 -24.60 1.51 -5.15
CA SER A 142 -25.91 2.17 -5.09
C SER A 142 -26.15 2.92 -3.76
N CYS A 143 -25.23 2.84 -2.80
CA CYS A 143 -25.41 3.36 -1.44
C CYS A 143 -24.62 4.65 -1.20
N THR A 144 -25.33 5.77 -1.02
CA THR A 144 -24.76 7.01 -0.51
C THR A 144 -24.39 6.87 0.97
N TRP A 145 -23.39 7.65 1.42
CA TRP A 145 -22.99 7.64 2.83
C TRP A 145 -24.18 7.98 3.75
N PRO A 146 -24.47 7.17 4.79
CA PRO A 146 -25.64 7.36 5.62
C PRO A 146 -25.47 8.58 6.52
N LYS A 147 -26.58 9.24 6.88
CA LYS A 147 -26.57 10.36 7.83
C LYS A 147 -26.10 9.87 9.21
N ASP A 148 -26.64 8.72 9.62
CA ASP A 148 -26.32 7.98 10.83
C ASP A 148 -25.75 6.62 10.46
N PHE A 149 -24.53 6.34 10.89
CA PHE A 149 -23.88 5.07 10.60
C PHE A 149 -24.45 3.98 11.53
N VAL A 150 -25.02 2.94 10.96
CA VAL A 150 -25.52 1.79 11.73
C VAL A 150 -24.37 0.81 11.94
N VAL A 151 -24.08 0.49 13.21
CA VAL A 151 -23.06 -0.49 13.56
C VAL A 151 -23.54 -1.88 13.10
N PRO A 152 -22.72 -2.62 12.31
CA PRO A 152 -23.11 -3.95 11.84
C PRO A 152 -23.16 -4.93 13.01
N ARG A 153 -23.87 -6.05 12.82
CA ARG A 153 -23.74 -7.19 13.73
C ARG A 153 -22.38 -7.85 13.54
N PHE A 154 -21.71 -8.15 14.64
CA PHE A 154 -20.44 -8.84 14.68
C PHE A 154 -20.64 -10.35 14.78
N SER A 155 -19.53 -11.09 14.84
CA SER A 155 -19.57 -12.54 15.09
C SER A 155 -20.34 -12.85 16.37
N TYR A 156 -21.03 -14.00 16.43
CA TYR A 156 -21.85 -14.37 17.59
C TYR A 156 -21.06 -14.30 18.92
N CYS A 157 -19.81 -14.76 18.90
CA CYS A 157 -18.91 -14.70 20.05
C CYS A 157 -18.53 -13.26 20.44
N ALA A 158 -18.42 -12.35 19.48
CA ALA A 158 -18.14 -10.93 19.73
C ALA A 158 -19.38 -10.24 20.32
N GLU A 159 -20.56 -10.49 19.77
CA GLU A 159 -21.84 -9.97 20.27
C GLU A 159 -22.09 -10.38 21.73
N MET A 160 -21.85 -11.65 22.07
CA MET A 160 -22.02 -12.14 23.44
C MET A 160 -21.07 -11.43 24.42
N GLN A 161 -19.82 -11.16 24.02
CA GLN A 161 -18.85 -10.42 24.85
C GLN A 161 -19.21 -8.93 24.98
N LEU A 162 -19.67 -8.32 23.88
CA LEU A 162 -20.12 -6.93 23.87
C LEU A 162 -21.36 -6.72 24.73
N GLN A 163 -22.32 -7.64 24.67
CA GLN A 163 -23.51 -7.60 25.51
C GLN A 163 -23.13 -7.71 26.98
N LYS A 164 -22.33 -8.72 27.35
CA LYS A 164 -21.83 -8.89 28.72
C LYS A 164 -21.08 -7.65 29.22
N GLY A 165 -20.19 -7.09 28.37
CA GLY A 165 -19.45 -5.87 28.69
C GLY A 165 -20.35 -4.65 28.86
N ASN A 166 -21.39 -4.50 28.04
CA ASN A 166 -22.37 -3.43 28.16
C ASN A 166 -23.20 -3.56 29.45
N ASP A 167 -23.59 -4.78 29.82
CA ASP A 167 -24.33 -5.04 31.06
C ASP A 167 -23.48 -4.71 32.30
N GLU A 168 -22.20 -5.12 32.29
CA GLU A 168 -21.21 -4.78 33.33
C GLU A 168 -20.94 -3.27 33.39
N PHE A 169 -20.89 -2.59 32.24
CA PHE A 169 -20.73 -1.14 32.16
C PHE A 169 -21.93 -0.38 32.75
N THR A 170 -23.16 -0.80 32.43
CA THR A 170 -24.36 -0.19 33.01
C THR A 170 -24.45 -0.42 34.52
N THR A 171 -24.02 -1.59 35.00
CA THR A 171 -24.11 -1.96 36.41
C THR A 171 -23.03 -1.33 37.28
N SER A 172 -21.79 -1.27 36.79
CA SER A 172 -20.61 -0.93 37.60
C SER A 172 -19.75 0.19 37.02
N GLY A 173 -20.05 0.68 35.82
CA GLY A 173 -19.19 1.62 35.07
C GLY A 173 -17.88 0.99 34.60
N THR A 174 -17.71 -0.33 34.71
CA THR A 174 -16.49 -1.03 34.33
C THR A 174 -16.39 -1.13 32.81
N LEU A 175 -15.24 -0.75 32.26
CA LEU A 175 -14.96 -0.84 30.83
C LEU A 175 -14.49 -2.24 30.47
N LEU A 176 -14.87 -2.71 29.28
CA LEU A 176 -14.51 -4.04 28.80
C LEU A 176 -13.02 -4.11 28.48
N SER A 177 -12.32 -5.11 29.03
CA SER A 177 -10.96 -5.44 28.61
C SER A 177 -11.01 -6.13 27.25
N LEU A 178 -10.65 -5.38 26.21
CA LEU A 178 -10.71 -5.85 24.82
C LEU A 178 -9.55 -6.79 24.48
N THR A 179 -9.87 -8.07 24.34
CA THR A 179 -8.93 -9.06 23.77
C THR A 179 -8.55 -8.67 22.33
N PRO A 180 -7.31 -8.96 21.88
CA PRO A 180 -6.88 -8.66 20.51
C PRO A 180 -7.79 -9.26 19.43
N LYS A 181 -8.30 -10.48 19.69
CA LYS A 181 -9.23 -11.19 18.79
C LYS A 181 -10.56 -10.45 18.67
N LEU A 182 -11.21 -10.12 19.79
CA LEU A 182 -12.47 -9.38 19.80
C LEU A 182 -12.34 -8.04 19.07
N ARG A 183 -11.25 -7.30 19.34
CA ARG A 183 -10.97 -6.04 18.66
C ARG A 183 -10.83 -6.22 17.15
N SER A 184 -10.12 -7.26 16.70
CA SER A 184 -9.95 -7.54 15.27
C SER A 184 -11.28 -7.88 14.58
N ASP A 185 -12.13 -8.66 15.24
CA ASP A 185 -13.45 -9.06 14.73
C ASP A 185 -14.37 -7.85 14.55
N ILE A 186 -14.45 -6.98 15.57
CA ILE A 186 -15.21 -5.72 15.50
C ILE A 186 -14.70 -4.86 14.35
N LEU A 187 -13.38 -4.69 14.23
CA LEU A 187 -12.78 -3.88 13.17
C LEU A 187 -13.02 -4.47 11.77
N GLU A 188 -13.00 -5.81 11.60
CA GLU A 188 -13.33 -6.45 10.32
C GLU A 188 -14.79 -6.19 9.95
N GLY A 189 -15.73 -6.41 10.87
CA GLY A 189 -17.16 -6.13 10.63
C GLY A 189 -17.42 -4.67 10.25
N ILE A 190 -16.79 -3.72 10.96
CA ILE A 190 -16.88 -2.29 10.61
C ILE A 190 -16.31 -2.02 9.22
N ALA A 191 -15.16 -2.60 8.87
CA ALA A 191 -14.55 -2.40 7.55
C ALA A 191 -15.42 -2.95 6.41
N GLU A 192 -16.04 -4.12 6.62
CA GLU A 192 -17.01 -4.73 5.70
C GLU A 192 -18.28 -3.88 5.54
N GLU A 193 -18.69 -3.15 6.57
CA GLU A 193 -19.83 -2.24 6.47
C GLU A 193 -19.45 -0.93 5.76
N ILE A 194 -18.30 -0.33 6.11
CA ILE A 194 -17.81 0.92 5.49
C ILE A 194 -17.61 0.76 3.97
N ILE A 195 -17.06 -0.37 3.52
CA ILE A 195 -16.74 -0.58 2.09
C ILE A 195 -17.98 -0.59 1.19
N LYS A 196 -19.17 -0.87 1.74
CA LYS A 196 -20.45 -0.79 1.01
C LYS A 196 -20.75 0.64 0.56
N TYR A 197 -20.25 1.64 1.28
CA TYR A 197 -20.44 3.06 0.98
C TYR A 197 -19.23 3.67 0.28
N THR A 198 -18.01 3.48 0.82
CA THR A 198 -16.79 4.05 0.25
C THR A 198 -15.52 3.25 0.57
N ALA A 199 -14.66 3.04 -0.43
CA ALA A 199 -13.32 2.49 -0.23
C ALA A 199 -12.35 3.51 0.36
N TYR A 200 -12.63 4.81 0.19
CA TYR A 200 -11.79 5.89 0.66
C TYR A 200 -12.57 6.84 1.58
N PRO A 201 -12.87 6.42 2.82
CA PRO A 201 -13.56 7.28 3.76
C PRO A 201 -12.75 8.52 4.12
N LYS A 202 -13.44 9.64 4.35
CA LYS A 202 -12.87 10.91 4.84
C LYS A 202 -12.72 10.89 6.36
N ASP A 203 -11.93 11.83 6.89
CA ASP A 203 -11.64 11.91 8.33
C ASP A 203 -12.89 12.03 9.20
N ASN A 204 -13.84 12.86 8.77
CA ASN A 204 -15.14 13.06 9.43
C ASN A 204 -16.02 11.80 9.41
N GLN A 205 -15.90 10.97 8.37
CA GLN A 205 -16.63 9.71 8.27
C GLN A 205 -16.09 8.70 9.28
N PHE A 206 -14.77 8.63 9.45
CA PHE A 206 -14.16 7.78 10.49
C PHE A 206 -14.58 8.19 11.91
N GLU A 207 -14.75 9.49 12.14
CA GLU A 207 -15.21 10.02 13.43
C GLU A 207 -16.65 9.62 13.72
N LYS A 208 -17.57 9.80 12.76
CA LYS A 208 -18.97 9.36 12.89
C LYS A 208 -19.10 7.86 13.14
N VAL A 209 -18.30 7.03 12.46
CA VAL A 209 -18.32 5.58 12.69
C VAL A 209 -17.85 5.24 14.10
N ALA A 210 -16.78 5.88 14.57
CA ALA A 210 -16.27 5.64 15.91
C ALA A 210 -17.27 6.11 16.98
N GLU A 211 -17.95 7.24 16.77
CA GLU A 211 -19.02 7.71 17.65
C GLU A 211 -20.19 6.74 17.69
N ALA A 212 -20.68 6.28 16.54
CA ALA A 212 -21.76 5.30 16.45
C ALA A 212 -21.40 3.97 17.16
N LEU A 213 -20.14 3.53 17.02
CA LEU A 213 -19.64 2.33 17.72
C LEU A 213 -19.70 2.48 19.24
N ILE A 214 -19.24 3.61 19.78
CA ILE A 214 -19.25 3.87 21.23
C ILE A 214 -20.68 4.10 21.75
N GLN A 215 -21.55 4.72 20.96
CA GLN A 215 -22.96 4.89 21.31
C GLN A 215 -23.69 3.55 21.40
N THR A 216 -23.37 2.62 20.50
CA THR A 216 -23.97 1.27 20.48
C THR A 216 -23.38 0.38 21.57
N HIS A 217 -22.07 0.49 21.82
CA HIS A 217 -21.36 -0.28 22.84
C HIS A 217 -20.55 0.63 23.78
N PRO A 218 -21.20 1.24 24.79
CA PRO A 218 -20.53 2.11 25.76
C PRO A 218 -19.37 1.43 26.50
N CYS A 219 -19.39 0.10 26.63
CA CYS A 219 -18.32 -0.67 27.26
C CYS A 219 -16.95 -0.56 26.54
N LEU A 220 -16.94 -0.11 25.27
CA LEU A 220 -15.73 0.04 24.45
C LEU A 220 -15.03 1.39 24.62
N ARG A 221 -15.58 2.30 25.42
CA ARG A 221 -15.10 3.68 25.55
C ARG A 221 -13.68 3.74 26.16
N GLU A 222 -12.79 4.53 25.57
CA GLU A 222 -11.42 4.70 26.07
C GLU A 222 -11.35 5.67 27.27
N LYS A 223 -10.49 5.38 28.25
CA LYS A 223 -10.23 6.26 29.40
C LYS A 223 -9.37 7.46 28.95
N GLY A 224 -9.73 8.66 29.41
CA GLY A 224 -8.86 9.84 29.30
C GLY A 224 -9.13 10.80 28.14
N THR A 225 -10.12 10.55 27.27
CA THR A 225 -10.54 11.49 26.23
C THR A 225 -11.99 11.90 26.38
N ARG A 226 -12.30 13.16 26.02
CA ARG A 226 -13.63 13.77 26.20
C ARG A 226 -14.75 12.99 25.50
N THR A 227 -14.47 12.40 24.35
CA THR A 227 -15.41 11.58 23.57
C THR A 227 -15.14 10.07 23.67
N GLY A 228 -13.95 9.64 24.10
CA GLY A 228 -13.61 8.21 24.25
C GLY A 228 -13.56 7.39 22.95
N CYS A 229 -13.64 8.05 21.79
CA CYS A 229 -13.73 7.41 20.47
C CYS A 229 -12.47 7.58 19.59
N CYS A 230 -11.47 8.34 20.05
CA CYS A 230 -10.31 8.72 19.24
C CYS A 230 -9.41 7.54 18.86
N GLY A 231 -9.14 6.60 19.77
CA GLY A 231 -8.35 5.42 19.45
C GLY A 231 -9.11 4.48 18.52
N TRP A 232 -10.42 4.33 18.69
CA TRP A 232 -11.27 3.63 17.72
C TRP A 232 -11.22 4.26 16.32
N LYS A 233 -11.31 5.58 16.20
CA LYS A 233 -11.10 6.30 14.92
C LYS A 233 -9.75 5.93 14.29
N HIS A 234 -8.68 5.86 15.09
CA HIS A 234 -7.35 5.47 14.63
C HIS A 234 -7.28 4.00 14.18
N TYR A 235 -7.83 3.07 14.96
CA TYR A 235 -7.86 1.66 14.62
C TYR A 235 -8.68 1.37 13.36
N ILE A 236 -9.84 2.03 13.20
CA ILE A 236 -10.67 1.90 12.00
C ILE A 236 -9.92 2.41 10.76
N LYS A 237 -9.19 3.54 10.86
CA LYS A 237 -8.34 4.03 9.76
C LYS A 237 -7.28 3.02 9.33
N ILE A 238 -6.55 2.46 10.29
CA ILE A 238 -5.53 1.43 10.02
C ILE A 238 -6.19 0.21 9.40
N LYS A 239 -7.31 -0.25 9.97
CA LYS A 239 -8.05 -1.39 9.45
C LYS A 239 -8.49 -1.17 8.00
N MET A 240 -9.07 -0.02 7.68
CA MET A 240 -9.48 0.31 6.31
C MET A 240 -8.30 0.36 5.34
N MET A 241 -7.12 0.82 5.76
CA MET A 241 -5.91 0.76 4.93
C MET A 241 -5.51 -0.69 4.60
N ASN A 242 -5.51 -1.57 5.60
CA ASN A 242 -5.21 -2.98 5.43
C ASN A 242 -6.29 -3.71 4.62
N PHE A 243 -7.56 -3.41 4.87
CA PHE A 243 -8.72 -3.98 4.19
C PHE A 243 -8.73 -3.61 2.71
N ARG A 244 -8.45 -2.35 2.35
CA ARG A 244 -8.21 -1.95 0.96
C ARG A 244 -7.07 -2.75 0.31
N THR A 245 -5.96 -2.94 1.01
CA THR A 245 -4.83 -3.72 0.48
C THR A 245 -5.26 -5.17 0.21
N LYS A 246 -6.05 -5.77 1.11
CA LYS A 246 -6.66 -7.11 0.95
C LYS A 246 -7.59 -7.15 -0.27
N LEU A 247 -8.50 -6.19 -0.41
CA LEU A 247 -9.41 -6.07 -1.57
C LEU A 247 -8.67 -5.85 -2.89
N GLY A 248 -7.59 -5.06 -2.87
CA GLY A 248 -6.73 -4.83 -4.02
C GLY A 248 -6.05 -6.12 -4.49
N ARG A 249 -5.65 -7.01 -3.56
CA ARG A 249 -5.12 -8.35 -3.90
C ARG A 249 -6.21 -9.26 -4.46
N ALA A 250 -7.45 -9.14 -3.99
CA ALA A 250 -8.61 -9.90 -4.48
C ALA A 250 -9.18 -9.39 -5.81
N GLY A 251 -8.65 -8.29 -6.37
CA GLY A 251 -9.11 -7.77 -7.66
C GLY A 251 -10.30 -6.82 -7.58
N HIS A 252 -10.62 -6.24 -6.42
CA HIS A 252 -11.75 -5.32 -6.29
C HIS A 252 -11.61 -4.12 -7.27
N PRO A 253 -12.54 -3.90 -8.22
CA PRO A 253 -12.35 -2.98 -9.34
C PRO A 253 -11.94 -1.58 -8.91
N GLU A 254 -12.69 -0.97 -7.99
CA GLU A 254 -12.45 0.40 -7.52
C GLU A 254 -11.10 0.61 -6.82
N VAL A 255 -10.58 -0.42 -6.15
CA VAL A 255 -9.28 -0.33 -5.45
C VAL A 255 -8.14 -0.61 -6.43
N THR A 256 -8.38 -1.42 -7.45
CA THR A 256 -7.37 -1.89 -8.40
C THR A 256 -7.22 -1.03 -9.66
N VAL A 257 -8.10 -0.05 -9.90
CA VAL A 257 -8.02 0.88 -11.06
C VAL A 257 -6.64 1.50 -11.22
N ASN A 258 -5.95 1.80 -10.12
CA ASN A 258 -4.62 2.41 -10.13
C ASN A 258 -3.47 1.43 -9.81
N SER A 259 -3.78 0.14 -9.64
CA SER A 259 -2.79 -0.88 -9.32
C SER A 259 -1.81 -1.08 -10.48
N LEU A 260 -0.52 -1.06 -10.15
CA LEU A 260 0.57 -1.26 -11.11
C LEU A 260 0.47 -2.58 -11.89
N LYS A 261 -0.17 -3.59 -11.30
CA LYS A 261 -0.34 -4.93 -11.90
C LYS A 261 -1.32 -4.95 -13.08
N ASN A 262 -2.24 -3.99 -13.14
CA ASN A 262 -3.23 -3.88 -14.22
C ASN A 262 -2.79 -2.85 -15.29
N LYS A 263 -1.60 -2.27 -15.16
CA LYS A 263 -1.06 -1.33 -16.14
C LYS A 263 -0.38 -2.09 -17.28
N GLN A 264 -0.54 -1.59 -18.50
CA GLN A 264 0.14 -2.15 -19.68
C GLN A 264 1.65 -2.20 -19.47
N LYS A 265 2.30 -3.20 -20.10
CA LYS A 265 3.76 -3.41 -20.05
C LYS A 265 4.46 -2.10 -20.47
N GLY A 266 5.16 -1.45 -19.52
CA GLY A 266 5.80 -0.14 -19.72
C GLY A 266 5.22 1.01 -18.87
N GLN A 267 4.04 0.87 -18.27
CA GLN A 267 3.40 1.89 -17.42
C GLN A 267 3.49 1.59 -15.91
N GLY A 268 4.43 0.75 -15.48
CA GLY A 268 4.58 0.25 -14.11
C GLY A 268 4.96 1.27 -13.01
N LYS A 269 4.73 2.57 -13.22
CA LYS A 269 4.95 3.62 -12.20
C LYS A 269 3.61 4.00 -11.54
N PRO A 270 3.53 4.09 -10.20
CA PRO A 270 2.37 4.63 -9.54
C PRO A 270 2.17 6.04 -10.10
N ALA A 271 0.97 6.33 -10.57
CA ALA A 271 0.65 7.61 -11.19
C ALA A 271 1.45 7.96 -12.47
N ALA A 272 1.60 7.02 -13.43
CA ALA A 272 2.15 7.30 -14.76
C ALA A 272 1.49 8.50 -15.48
N ASN A 273 0.21 8.77 -15.19
CA ASN A 273 -0.56 9.88 -15.75
C ASN A 273 -0.48 11.17 -14.90
N ILE A 274 0.07 11.10 -13.69
CA ILE A 274 0.37 12.30 -12.90
C ILE A 274 1.79 12.70 -13.28
N LYS A 275 1.92 13.82 -13.98
CA LYS A 275 3.22 14.46 -14.21
C LYS A 275 3.80 14.84 -12.84
N LYS A 276 4.58 13.95 -12.23
CA LYS A 276 5.48 14.36 -11.14
C LYS A 276 6.40 15.44 -11.71
N PRO A 277 6.72 16.52 -10.97
CA PRO A 277 7.86 17.34 -11.33
C PRO A 277 9.07 16.40 -11.43
N ARG A 278 9.55 16.18 -12.66
CA ARG A 278 10.78 15.42 -12.88
C ARG A 278 11.90 16.22 -12.23
N ARG A 279 12.93 15.54 -11.70
CA ARG A 279 14.27 16.09 -11.42
C ARG A 279 14.93 16.61 -12.73
N ALA A 280 14.23 17.45 -13.49
CA ALA A 280 14.61 17.97 -14.80
C ALA A 280 15.10 19.42 -14.72
N GLU A 281 15.12 20.02 -13.53
CA GLU A 281 15.83 21.30 -13.30
C GLU A 281 17.36 21.16 -13.45
N VAL A 282 17.89 19.94 -13.60
CA VAL A 282 19.32 19.73 -13.92
C VAL A 282 19.61 19.93 -15.42
N ASN A 283 18.61 19.78 -16.30
CA ASN A 283 18.77 19.85 -17.76
C ASN A 283 17.90 20.94 -18.41
N PHE A 284 17.63 22.03 -17.70
CA PHE A 284 16.93 23.16 -18.28
C PHE A 284 17.79 23.82 -19.37
N CYS A 285 17.30 23.78 -20.62
CA CYS A 285 17.89 24.47 -21.77
C CYS A 285 16.81 25.37 -22.38
N PRO A 286 16.85 26.69 -22.15
CA PRO A 286 15.91 27.61 -22.78
C PRO A 286 16.17 27.71 -24.29
N ASN A 287 15.12 28.01 -25.04
CA ASN A 287 15.24 28.33 -26.47
C ASN A 287 16.02 29.63 -26.67
N HIS A 288 16.59 29.80 -27.87
CA HIS A 288 17.19 31.06 -28.27
C HIS A 288 16.18 32.22 -28.19
N PRO A 289 16.64 33.43 -27.81
CA PRO A 289 15.82 34.64 -27.90
C PRO A 289 15.20 34.83 -29.28
N ARG A 290 14.05 35.50 -29.34
CA ARG A 290 13.28 35.65 -30.58
C ARG A 290 14.10 36.40 -31.64
N GLY A 291 14.42 35.72 -32.74
CA GLY A 291 15.19 36.28 -33.86
C GLY A 291 16.69 35.94 -33.83
N GLU A 292 17.18 35.22 -32.82
CA GLU A 292 18.57 34.79 -32.76
C GLU A 292 18.74 33.36 -33.29
N THR A 293 19.82 33.15 -34.06
CA THR A 293 20.25 31.85 -34.57
C THR A 293 21.59 31.45 -33.95
N ASN A 294 21.99 30.19 -34.08
CA ASN A 294 23.32 29.73 -33.63
C ASN A 294 24.45 30.58 -34.23
N ASP A 295 24.35 30.92 -35.52
CA ASP A 295 25.36 31.74 -36.21
C ASP A 295 25.44 33.16 -35.63
N SER A 296 24.29 33.76 -35.31
CA SER A 296 24.24 35.08 -34.65
C SER A 296 24.85 35.05 -33.25
N LEU A 297 24.66 33.97 -32.51
CA LEU A 297 25.17 33.81 -31.15
C LEU A 297 26.65 33.42 -31.12
N GLU A 298 27.13 32.75 -32.16
CA GLU A 298 28.56 32.51 -32.37
C GLU A 298 29.31 33.83 -32.60
N VAL A 299 28.73 34.79 -33.33
CA VAL A 299 29.28 36.15 -33.48
C VAL A 299 29.38 36.86 -32.11
N GLU A 300 28.33 36.77 -31.29
CA GLU A 300 28.33 37.35 -29.94
C GLU A 300 29.37 36.68 -29.02
N ARG A 301 29.57 35.36 -29.14
CA ARG A 301 30.61 34.61 -28.44
C ARG A 301 32.02 35.05 -28.86
N VAL A 302 32.27 35.26 -30.14
CA VAL A 302 33.57 35.79 -30.62
C VAL A 302 33.82 37.18 -30.06
N ALA A 303 32.79 38.04 -30.03
CA ALA A 303 32.91 39.36 -29.41
C ALA A 303 33.21 39.25 -27.90
N LEU A 304 32.58 38.32 -27.18
CA LEU A 304 32.85 38.04 -25.77
C LEU A 304 34.34 37.69 -25.51
N LEU A 305 34.99 36.92 -26.39
CA LEU A 305 36.43 36.61 -26.25
C LEU A 305 37.32 37.85 -26.28
N THR A 306 36.90 38.91 -26.99
CA THR A 306 37.63 40.17 -27.02
C THR A 306 37.34 41.04 -25.81
N GLU A 307 36.11 40.98 -25.27
CA GLU A 307 35.71 41.74 -24.08
C GLU A 307 36.36 41.23 -22.80
N VAL A 308 36.52 39.92 -22.66
CA VAL A 308 37.19 39.28 -21.51
C VAL A 308 38.66 39.72 -21.37
N LYS A 309 39.32 40.12 -22.46
CA LYS A 309 40.71 40.59 -22.44
C LYS A 309 40.86 42.07 -22.02
N LYS A 310 39.77 42.82 -21.96
CA LYS A 310 39.79 44.26 -21.66
C LYS A 310 39.63 44.49 -20.15
N LYS A 311 40.29 45.52 -19.62
CA LYS A 311 40.16 45.90 -18.21
C LYS A 311 38.82 46.61 -17.96
N ASN A 312 38.19 46.35 -16.81
CA ASN A 312 36.95 46.99 -16.34
C ASN A 312 35.68 46.74 -17.20
N ASN A 313 35.56 45.58 -17.84
CA ASN A 313 34.44 45.25 -18.74
C ASN A 313 33.41 44.26 -18.16
N GLU A 314 33.37 44.10 -16.84
CA GLU A 314 32.54 43.11 -16.14
C GLU A 314 31.05 43.21 -16.48
N THR A 315 30.51 44.43 -16.61
CA THR A 315 29.09 44.66 -16.95
C THR A 315 28.75 44.18 -18.36
N VAL A 316 29.63 44.46 -19.33
CA VAL A 316 29.49 44.06 -20.73
C VAL A 316 29.65 42.55 -20.88
N ILE A 317 30.59 41.95 -20.14
CA ILE A 317 30.79 40.49 -20.09
C ILE A 317 29.52 39.82 -19.58
N LYS A 318 28.94 40.31 -18.47
CA LYS A 318 27.71 39.76 -17.88
C LYS A 318 26.53 39.84 -18.84
N GLU A 319 26.34 40.97 -19.52
CA GLU A 319 25.27 41.14 -20.51
C GLU A 319 25.43 40.15 -21.67
N LYS A 320 26.65 40.04 -22.22
CA LYS A 320 26.95 39.08 -23.28
C LYS A 320 26.78 37.64 -22.82
N MET A 321 27.19 37.30 -21.60
CA MET A 321 27.02 35.97 -21.00
C MET A 321 25.56 35.60 -20.75
N GLN A 322 24.69 36.58 -20.48
CA GLN A 322 23.25 36.38 -20.40
C GLN A 322 22.64 36.15 -21.79
N ARG A 323 23.04 36.94 -22.78
CA ARG A 323 22.55 36.82 -24.16
C ARG A 323 22.91 35.48 -24.79
N THR A 324 24.12 34.98 -24.52
CA THR A 324 24.59 33.68 -25.05
C THR A 324 24.23 32.47 -24.18
N PHE A 325 23.39 32.63 -23.16
CA PHE A 325 23.10 31.57 -22.18
C PHE A 325 22.54 30.29 -22.81
N SER A 326 21.55 30.42 -23.70
CA SER A 326 20.89 29.28 -24.38
C SER A 326 21.87 28.50 -25.25
N TYR A 327 22.65 29.20 -26.07
CA TYR A 327 23.67 28.59 -26.94
C TYR A 327 24.79 27.90 -26.13
N ARG A 328 25.32 28.59 -25.12
CA ARG A 328 26.31 28.02 -24.19
C ARG A 328 25.77 26.79 -23.46
N ARG A 329 24.51 26.82 -23.00
CA ARG A 329 23.88 25.70 -22.31
C ARG A 329 23.69 24.50 -23.24
N GLN A 330 23.33 24.74 -24.49
CA GLN A 330 23.23 23.69 -25.51
C GLN A 330 24.58 23.00 -25.77
N GLU A 331 25.69 23.74 -25.76
CA GLU A 331 27.04 23.17 -25.86
C GLU A 331 27.42 22.35 -24.61
N ILE A 332 27.17 22.87 -23.41
CA ILE A 332 27.50 22.16 -22.15
C ILE A 332 26.72 20.84 -22.02
N LEU A 333 25.47 20.81 -22.49
CA LEU A 333 24.65 19.59 -22.50
C LEU A 333 25.13 18.50 -23.46
N GLN A 334 26.08 18.81 -24.37
CA GLN A 334 26.74 17.82 -25.23
C GLN A 334 27.94 17.15 -24.52
N GLU A 335 28.18 17.48 -23.25
CA GLU A 335 29.26 16.93 -22.42
C GLU A 335 30.67 17.02 -23.05
N PRO A 336 31.10 18.18 -23.60
CA PRO A 336 32.44 18.35 -24.15
C PRO A 336 33.53 18.33 -23.06
N MET A 337 34.78 18.15 -23.48
CA MET A 337 35.91 18.16 -22.54
C MET A 337 36.03 19.53 -21.87
N ILE A 338 36.34 19.57 -20.57
CA ILE A 338 36.40 20.83 -19.79
C ILE A 338 37.39 21.86 -20.37
N THR A 339 38.44 21.38 -21.03
CA THR A 339 39.43 22.21 -21.75
C THR A 339 38.81 22.94 -22.93
N GLU A 340 37.90 22.29 -23.67
CA GLU A 340 37.17 22.90 -24.79
C GLU A 340 36.17 23.95 -24.28
N VAL A 341 35.45 23.64 -23.20
CA VAL A 341 34.54 24.60 -22.54
C VAL A 341 35.29 25.83 -22.08
N ARG A 342 36.46 25.65 -21.45
CA ARG A 342 37.31 26.76 -20.97
C ARG A 342 37.83 27.63 -22.11
N ASN A 343 38.16 27.03 -23.24
CA ASN A 343 38.64 27.77 -24.41
C ASN A 343 37.52 28.53 -25.13
N ARG A 344 36.31 27.94 -25.20
CA ARG A 344 35.15 28.56 -25.86
C ARG A 344 34.48 29.63 -24.99
N TRP A 345 34.43 29.40 -23.68
CA TRP A 345 33.74 30.24 -22.68
C TRP A 345 34.64 30.60 -21.49
N PRO A 346 35.73 31.37 -21.70
CA PRO A 346 36.68 31.69 -20.64
C PRO A 346 36.04 32.49 -19.49
N ALA A 347 35.02 33.31 -19.77
CA ALA A 347 34.28 34.10 -18.78
C ALA A 347 33.62 33.25 -17.68
N LEU A 348 33.25 31.99 -17.96
CA LEU A 348 32.70 31.07 -16.95
C LEU A 348 33.66 30.75 -15.81
N PHE A 349 34.96 30.94 -16.03
CA PHE A 349 36.02 30.59 -15.09
C PHE A 349 36.59 31.83 -14.38
N GLU A 350 36.01 33.01 -14.60
CA GLU A 350 36.31 34.23 -13.87
C GLU A 350 35.36 34.35 -12.67
N ILE A 351 35.90 34.76 -11.51
CA ILE A 351 35.31 34.60 -10.16
C ILE A 351 33.98 35.36 -9.94
N GLY A 352 33.47 36.10 -10.94
CA GLY A 352 32.21 36.84 -10.87
C GLY A 352 30.93 36.08 -11.26
N GLU A 353 31.02 34.86 -11.83
CA GLU A 353 29.85 34.18 -12.41
C GLU A 353 29.44 32.86 -11.73
N VAL A 354 29.91 32.60 -10.51
CA VAL A 354 29.39 31.49 -9.69
C VAL A 354 28.36 32.04 -8.70
N SER A 355 27.19 32.48 -9.20
CA SER A 355 26.01 32.60 -8.34
C SER A 355 24.70 32.50 -9.11
N SER A 356 23.97 31.43 -8.77
CA SER A 356 22.55 31.10 -9.02
C SER A 356 22.22 30.41 -10.33
#